data_AF-A0AAP7GWN9-F1
#
_entry.id   AF-A0AAP7GWN9-F1
#
_cell.length_a   1.000
_cell.length_b   1.000
_cell.length_c   1.000
_cell.angle_alpha   90.00
_cell.angle_beta   90.00
_cell.angle_gamma   90.00
#
_symmetry.space_group_name_H-M   'P 1'
#
loop_
_entity.id
_entity.type
_entity.pdbx_description
1 polymer ?
#
loop_
_entity_poly.entity_id
_entity_poly.type
_entity_poly.pdbx_seq_one_letter_code
_entity_poly.pdbx_strand_id
1 'polypeptide(L)'
;MKKTIAILTALLLAACTSSPSTKPASAQTHAKAPEEVSITPPKKTKAGFLQLMPGIFYYVDVDSIWVDDKDKRLVHFDVVINLDKGLYVFKEHPELYAKSIRQYKTLNCENFAFTHARSDFYADFWGDGIRTTSKRQAQHTITLQPQSSLYILGQVICANVHHRK
;
A
#
# COMPACT_ATOMS: atom_id res chain seq x y z
N MET A 1 40.49 -69.16 0.95
CA MET A 1 40.18 -69.15 -0.50
C MET A 1 38.75 -68.67 -0.71
N LYS A 2 38.51 -67.86 -1.76
CA LYS A 2 37.21 -67.46 -2.37
C LYS A 2 36.28 -66.62 -1.47
N LYS A 3 36.28 -65.29 -1.60
CA LYS A 3 35.45 -64.47 -2.52
C LYS A 3 33.96 -64.83 -2.47
N THR A 4 33.15 -63.92 -1.92
CA THR A 4 31.93 -63.41 -2.58
C THR A 4 31.43 -62.15 -1.89
N ILE A 5 31.26 -61.11 -2.69
CA ILE A 5 30.64 -59.83 -2.40
C ILE A 5 29.13 -60.00 -2.60
N ALA A 6 28.33 -59.48 -1.67
CA ALA A 6 26.95 -59.08 -1.93
C ALA A 6 26.59 -57.95 -0.97
N ILE A 7 26.86 -56.71 -1.40
CA ILE A 7 26.36 -55.51 -0.73
C ILE A 7 24.94 -55.30 -1.24
N LEU A 8 23.94 -55.67 -0.43
CA LEU A 8 22.56 -55.23 -0.63
C LEU A 8 22.38 -53.90 0.12
N THR A 9 22.40 -52.80 -0.62
CA THR A 9 21.97 -51.48 -0.15
C THR A 9 20.44 -51.46 -0.05
N ALA A 10 19.90 -51.76 1.12
CA ALA A 10 18.52 -51.43 1.45
C ALA A 10 18.47 -49.95 1.89
N LEU A 11 17.87 -49.11 1.05
CA LEU A 11 17.54 -47.72 1.37
C LEU A 11 16.61 -47.67 2.59
N LEU A 12 17.10 -47.13 3.69
CA LEU A 12 16.29 -46.64 4.80
C LEU A 12 15.64 -45.31 4.37
N LEU A 13 14.48 -45.38 3.71
CA LEU A 13 13.54 -44.27 3.69
C LEU A 13 12.73 -44.32 4.98
N ALA A 14 13.32 -43.84 6.08
CA ALA A 14 12.54 -43.40 7.23
C ALA A 14 11.79 -42.13 6.82
N ALA A 15 10.66 -42.30 6.13
CA ALA A 15 9.66 -41.25 6.03
C ALA A 15 9.11 -41.05 7.45
N CYS A 16 9.41 -39.90 8.05
CA CYS A 16 8.74 -39.46 9.27
C CYS A 16 7.24 -39.32 8.95
N THR A 17 6.47 -40.37 9.25
CA THR A 17 5.02 -40.28 9.37
C THR A 17 4.74 -39.42 10.59
N SER A 18 4.56 -38.12 10.38
CA SER A 18 3.88 -37.29 11.36
C SER A 18 2.43 -37.77 11.43
N SER A 19 2.07 -38.34 12.58
CA SER A 19 0.71 -38.79 12.87
C SER A 19 -0.27 -37.64 12.61
N PRO A 20 -1.39 -37.88 11.90
CA PRO A 20 -2.43 -36.87 11.77
C PRO A 20 -3.00 -36.63 13.18
N SER A 21 -2.77 -35.43 13.69
CA SER A 21 -3.38 -34.97 14.93
C SER A 21 -4.90 -34.97 14.73
N THR A 22 -5.57 -35.93 15.36
CA THR A 22 -7.01 -35.95 15.58
C THR A 22 -7.39 -34.84 16.56
N LYS A 23 -7.32 -33.59 16.10
CA LYS A 23 -8.20 -32.55 16.60
C LYS A 23 -9.46 -32.58 15.75
N PRO A 24 -10.66 -32.64 16.34
CA PRO A 24 -11.88 -32.55 15.57
C PRO A 24 -11.85 -31.23 14.80
N ALA A 25 -12.01 -31.35 13.47
CA ALA A 25 -12.25 -30.23 12.60
C ALA A 25 -13.51 -29.52 13.11
N SER A 26 -13.30 -28.46 13.89
CA SER A 26 -14.28 -27.38 13.91
C SER A 26 -14.46 -27.00 12.46
N ALA A 27 -15.72 -27.00 12.00
CA ALA A 27 -16.10 -26.65 10.65
C ALA A 27 -15.54 -25.25 10.32
N GLN A 28 -14.33 -25.22 9.79
CA GLN A 28 -13.78 -24.10 9.07
C GLN A 28 -14.56 -24.09 7.78
N THR A 29 -15.67 -23.35 7.79
CA THR A 29 -16.23 -22.77 6.58
C THR A 29 -15.04 -22.26 5.77
N HIS A 30 -14.75 -22.94 4.66
CA HIS A 30 -13.87 -22.42 3.62
C HIS A 30 -14.55 -21.15 3.10
N ALA A 31 -14.37 -20.02 3.81
CA ALA A 31 -14.63 -18.71 3.25
C ALA A 31 -13.68 -18.63 2.05
N LYS A 32 -14.24 -18.88 0.87
CA LYS A 32 -13.59 -18.72 -0.42
C LYS A 32 -12.88 -17.36 -0.34
N ALA A 33 -11.57 -17.32 -0.58
CA ALA A 33 -10.86 -16.06 -0.67
C ALA A 33 -11.66 -15.17 -1.64
N PRO A 34 -11.94 -13.89 -1.29
CA PRO A 34 -12.74 -13.03 -2.15
C PRO A 34 -12.17 -13.07 -3.56
N GLU A 35 -13.03 -13.29 -4.55
CA GLU A 35 -12.61 -13.33 -5.95
C GLU A 35 -11.93 -12.00 -6.28
N GLU A 36 -10.77 -12.07 -6.94
CA GLU A 36 -9.98 -10.90 -7.26
C GLU A 36 -10.73 -10.04 -8.29
N VAL A 37 -11.28 -8.91 -7.86
CA VAL A 37 -12.04 -8.02 -8.75
C VAL A 37 -11.07 -7.10 -9.48
N SER A 38 -10.87 -7.33 -10.78
CA SER A 38 -10.18 -6.36 -11.64
C SER A 38 -11.06 -5.13 -11.85
N ILE A 39 -10.48 -3.94 -11.67
CA ILE A 39 -11.15 -2.65 -11.86
C ILE A 39 -10.32 -1.79 -12.79
N THR A 40 -10.98 -0.94 -13.58
CA THR A 40 -10.32 -0.05 -14.55
C THR A 40 -10.28 1.37 -13.99
N PRO A 41 -9.09 1.90 -13.62
CA PRO A 41 -8.97 3.28 -13.16
C PRO A 41 -9.33 4.28 -14.25
N PRO A 42 -9.82 5.48 -13.88
CA PRO A 42 -10.08 6.53 -14.86
C PRO A 42 -8.79 6.95 -15.57
N LYS A 43 -8.82 6.96 -16.91
CA LYS A 43 -7.67 7.36 -17.74
C LYS A 43 -7.42 8.87 -17.70
N LYS A 44 -8.48 9.66 -17.56
CA LYS A 44 -8.39 11.12 -17.47
C LYS A 44 -8.19 11.51 -16.02
N THR A 45 -7.13 12.29 -15.76
CA THR A 45 -6.89 12.88 -14.45
C THR A 45 -8.02 13.84 -14.07
N LYS A 46 -8.58 13.67 -12.86
CA LYS A 46 -9.60 14.57 -12.29
C LYS A 46 -8.98 15.96 -12.04
N ALA A 47 -9.75 17.02 -12.24
CA ALA A 47 -9.31 18.38 -11.90
C ALA A 47 -8.97 18.46 -10.40
N GLY A 48 -7.95 19.24 -10.04
CA GLY A 48 -7.41 19.29 -8.67
C GLY A 48 -6.38 18.20 -8.35
N PHE A 49 -6.15 17.23 -9.24
CA PHE A 49 -5.16 16.17 -9.05
C PHE A 49 -3.98 16.32 -10.01
N LEU A 50 -2.76 16.13 -9.49
CA LEU A 50 -1.52 16.07 -10.27
C LEU A 50 -1.01 14.63 -10.32
N GLN A 51 -0.85 14.06 -11.52
CA GLN A 51 -0.28 12.72 -11.68
C GLN A 51 1.24 12.74 -11.48
N LEU A 52 1.76 11.88 -10.60
CA LEU A 52 3.19 11.89 -10.26
C LEU A 52 4.09 11.30 -11.32
N MET A 53 3.65 10.23 -11.99
CA MET A 53 4.39 9.64 -13.11
C MET A 53 3.41 9.13 -14.17
N PRO A 54 3.77 9.22 -15.46
CA PRO A 54 2.99 8.62 -16.53
C PRO A 54 2.81 7.10 -16.31
N GLY A 55 1.61 6.60 -16.61
CA GLY A 55 1.33 5.16 -16.56
C GLY A 55 1.08 4.57 -15.17
N ILE A 56 1.23 5.34 -14.09
CA ILE A 56 0.82 4.92 -12.74
C ILE A 56 -0.35 5.80 -12.25
N PHE A 57 -1.32 5.19 -11.59
CA PHE A 57 -2.49 5.88 -11.07
C PHE A 57 -2.24 6.49 -9.68
N TYR A 58 -1.13 7.24 -9.57
CA TYR A 58 -0.64 7.85 -8.34
C TYR A 58 -0.68 9.37 -8.51
N TYR A 59 -1.47 10.04 -7.68
CA TYR A 59 -1.76 11.46 -7.77
C TYR A 59 -1.48 12.19 -6.46
N VAL A 60 -1.16 13.48 -6.56
CA VAL A 60 -1.25 14.43 -5.45
C VAL A 60 -2.56 15.18 -5.57
N ASP A 61 -3.30 15.27 -4.47
CA ASP A 61 -4.44 16.15 -4.35
C ASP A 61 -3.93 17.58 -4.07
N VAL A 62 -3.99 18.45 -5.08
CA VAL A 62 -3.39 19.79 -5.02
C VAL A 62 -4.13 20.67 -4.01
N ASP A 63 -5.45 20.48 -3.86
CA ASP A 63 -6.27 21.26 -2.94
C ASP A 63 -6.03 20.88 -1.47
N SER A 64 -5.41 19.72 -1.24
CA SER A 64 -5.02 19.25 0.09
C SER A 64 -3.69 19.82 0.60
N ILE A 65 -2.96 20.59 -0.22
CA ILE A 65 -1.64 21.12 0.14
C ILE A 65 -1.79 22.31 1.10
N TRP A 66 -1.23 22.21 2.31
CA TRP A 66 -1.19 23.32 3.26
C TRP A 66 0.11 23.33 4.08
N VAL A 67 0.55 24.54 4.48
CA VAL A 67 1.72 24.74 5.35
C VAL A 67 1.28 24.67 6.80
N ASP A 68 2.00 23.92 7.61
CA ASP A 68 1.72 23.78 9.04
C ASP A 68 1.63 25.15 9.73
N ASP A 69 0.71 25.27 10.69
CA ASP A 69 0.48 26.53 11.39
C ASP A 69 1.61 26.85 12.37
N LYS A 70 2.20 25.82 13.00
CA LYS A 70 3.23 25.92 14.05
C LYS A 70 4.65 25.78 13.50
N ASP A 71 4.89 24.86 12.59
CA ASP A 71 6.20 24.63 11.98
C ASP A 71 6.17 24.93 10.48
N LYS A 72 6.52 26.16 10.10
CA LYS A 72 6.47 26.62 8.69
C LYS A 72 7.36 25.82 7.73
N ARG A 73 8.23 24.93 8.22
CA ARG A 73 9.00 24.03 7.35
C ARG A 73 8.18 22.82 6.90
N LEU A 74 7.09 22.49 7.59
CA LEU A 74 6.26 21.33 7.30
C LEU A 74 5.14 21.70 6.34
N VAL A 75 5.02 20.90 5.29
CA VAL A 75 3.95 20.95 4.32
C VAL A 75 3.19 19.65 4.37
N HIS A 76 1.88 19.74 4.48
CA HIS A 76 0.96 18.63 4.56
C HIS A 76 0.21 18.51 3.26
N PHE A 77 -0.02 17.27 2.82
CA PHE A 77 -0.81 17.00 1.62
C PHE A 77 -1.23 15.54 1.56
N ASP A 78 -2.25 15.29 0.76
CA ASP A 78 -2.72 13.96 0.45
C ASP A 78 -2.20 13.50 -0.92
N VAL A 79 -1.82 12.24 -0.92
CA VAL A 79 -1.62 11.44 -2.11
C VAL A 79 -2.84 10.55 -2.31
N VAL A 80 -3.26 10.35 -3.56
CA VAL A 80 -4.31 9.39 -3.90
C VAL A 80 -3.81 8.38 -4.91
N ILE A 81 -4.08 7.10 -4.65
CA ILE A 81 -3.77 5.98 -5.54
C ILE A 81 -5.08 5.36 -6.00
N ASN A 82 -5.38 5.36 -7.30
CA ASN A 82 -6.50 4.58 -7.84
C ASN A 82 -6.01 3.15 -8.10
N LEU A 83 -6.76 2.17 -7.60
CA LEU A 83 -6.40 0.76 -7.66
C LEU A 83 -6.89 0.13 -8.97
N ASP A 84 -6.13 -0.82 -9.49
CA ASP A 84 -6.52 -1.69 -10.61
C ASP A 84 -7.15 -3.02 -10.15
N LYS A 85 -7.15 -3.25 -8.83
CA LYS A 85 -7.73 -4.40 -8.15
C LYS A 85 -8.53 -3.95 -6.93
N GLY A 86 -9.76 -4.43 -6.81
CA GLY A 86 -10.64 -4.14 -5.68
C GLY A 86 -10.15 -4.80 -4.40
N LEU A 87 -10.11 -4.03 -3.29
CA LEU A 87 -9.75 -4.55 -1.97
C LEU A 87 -10.97 -4.59 -1.05
N TYR A 88 -11.40 -5.79 -0.63
CA TYR A 88 -12.52 -5.95 0.32
C TYR A 88 -12.09 -5.59 1.76
N VAL A 89 -12.21 -4.31 2.11
CA VAL A 89 -11.75 -3.77 3.40
C VAL A 89 -12.88 -3.17 4.25
N PHE A 90 -14.10 -3.09 3.72
CA PHE A 90 -15.26 -2.51 4.41
C PHE A 90 -16.01 -3.57 5.21
N LYS A 91 -15.91 -3.51 6.55
CA LYS A 91 -16.56 -4.49 7.44
C LYS A 91 -18.08 -4.36 7.48
N GLU A 92 -18.58 -3.13 7.43
CA GLU A 92 -20.01 -2.81 7.50
C GLU A 92 -20.69 -2.94 6.13
N HIS A 93 -19.90 -3.03 5.05
CA HIS A 93 -20.36 -3.15 3.66
C HIS A 93 -19.53 -4.21 2.93
N PRO A 94 -19.68 -5.50 3.26
CA PRO A 94 -18.82 -6.58 2.77
C PRO A 94 -18.86 -6.78 1.24
N GLU A 95 -19.89 -6.29 0.57
CA GLU A 95 -20.03 -6.27 -0.88
C GLU A 95 -19.18 -5.19 -1.56
N LEU A 96 -18.79 -4.15 -0.81
CA LEU A 96 -17.96 -3.07 -1.33
C LEU A 96 -16.47 -3.44 -1.26
N TYR A 97 -15.76 -3.01 -2.27
CA TYR A 97 -14.31 -3.04 -2.33
C TYR A 97 -13.75 -1.64 -2.54
N ALA A 98 -12.55 -1.38 -2.03
CA ALA A 98 -11.89 -0.10 -2.22
C ALA A 98 -11.41 0.03 -3.66
N LYS A 99 -11.65 1.20 -4.25
CA LYS A 99 -11.17 1.59 -5.58
C LYS A 99 -10.02 2.59 -5.50
N SER A 100 -9.82 3.23 -4.35
CA SER A 100 -8.66 4.10 -4.13
C SER A 100 -8.16 4.09 -2.69
N ILE A 101 -6.93 4.57 -2.53
CA ILE A 101 -6.27 4.80 -1.25
C ILE A 101 -5.90 6.28 -1.19
N ARG A 102 -6.24 6.96 -0.10
CA ARG A 102 -5.74 8.30 0.22
C ARG A 102 -4.71 8.20 1.33
N GLN A 103 -3.52 8.75 1.10
CA GLN A 103 -2.40 8.70 2.02
C GLN A 103 -2.03 10.10 2.44
N TYR A 104 -2.13 10.37 3.74
CA TYR A 104 -1.71 11.64 4.31
C TYR A 104 -0.18 11.67 4.46
N LYS A 105 0.43 12.73 3.90
CA LYS A 105 1.87 12.96 3.86
C LYS A 105 2.24 14.27 4.54
N THR A 106 3.44 14.27 5.10
CA THR A 106 4.11 15.50 5.53
C THR A 106 5.48 15.56 4.89
N LEU A 107 5.86 16.72 4.36
CA LEU A 107 7.16 17.02 3.81
C LEU A 107 7.79 18.15 4.61
N ASN A 108 8.99 17.94 5.13
CA ASN A 108 9.80 19.01 5.69
C ASN A 108 10.65 19.64 4.58
N CYS A 109 10.41 20.91 4.26
CA CYS A 109 11.08 21.64 3.19
C CYS A 109 12.52 22.08 3.51
N GLU A 110 12.96 21.98 4.77
CA GLU A 110 14.34 22.28 5.14
C GLU A 110 15.28 21.10 4.85
N ASN A 111 14.85 19.88 5.18
CA ASN A 111 15.70 18.68 5.10
C ASN A 111 15.15 17.58 4.18
N PHE A 112 14.03 17.82 3.49
CA PHE A 112 13.36 16.87 2.62
C PHE A 112 12.97 15.55 3.31
N ALA A 113 12.72 15.58 4.62
CA ALA A 113 12.10 14.45 5.32
C ALA A 113 10.65 14.31 4.86
N PHE A 114 10.33 13.15 4.27
CA PHE A 114 9.03 12.80 3.75
C PHE A 114 8.41 11.68 4.58
N THR A 115 7.30 12.00 5.24
CA THR A 115 6.62 11.12 6.19
C THR A 115 5.30 10.63 5.60
N HIS A 116 5.13 9.32 5.55
CA HIS A 116 3.82 8.69 5.47
C HIS A 116 3.22 8.67 6.88
N ALA A 117 2.10 9.38 7.09
CA ALA A 117 1.45 9.45 8.39
C ALA A 117 0.29 8.46 8.54
N ARG A 118 -0.58 8.31 7.52
CA ARG A 118 -1.69 7.33 7.51
C ARG A 118 -2.18 7.02 6.10
N SER A 119 -2.88 5.91 5.96
CA SER A 119 -3.61 5.49 4.76
C SER A 119 -5.08 5.20 5.07
N ASP A 120 -5.96 5.70 4.22
CA ASP A 120 -7.39 5.46 4.25
C ASP A 120 -7.85 4.86 2.91
N PHE A 121 -8.77 3.92 2.97
CA PHE A 121 -9.33 3.22 1.81
C PHE A 121 -10.72 3.77 1.50
N TYR A 122 -11.02 3.86 0.21
CA TYR A 122 -12.22 4.52 -0.31
C TYR A 122 -12.93 3.67 -1.35
N ALA A 123 -14.26 3.61 -1.25
CA ALA A 123 -15.10 2.80 -2.14
C ALA A 123 -15.14 3.34 -3.58
N ASP A 124 -14.81 4.61 -3.78
CA ASP A 124 -14.70 5.24 -5.10
C ASP A 124 -13.27 5.65 -5.44
N PHE A 125 -13.05 6.01 -6.70
CA PHE A 125 -11.79 6.59 -7.15
C PHE A 125 -11.57 7.96 -6.52
N TRP A 126 -10.34 8.48 -6.61
CA TRP A 126 -9.98 9.83 -6.17
C TRP A 126 -10.03 10.06 -4.64
N GLY A 127 -10.08 8.98 -3.86
CA GLY A 127 -10.16 9.04 -2.40
C GLY A 127 -11.50 9.56 -1.91
N ASP A 128 -12.59 9.23 -2.62
CA ASP A 128 -13.97 9.67 -2.36
C ASP A 128 -14.88 8.50 -1.95
N GLY A 129 -16.08 8.83 -1.44
CA GLY A 129 -17.09 7.84 -1.07
C GLY A 129 -16.88 7.24 0.32
N ILE A 130 -17.40 6.02 0.55
CA ILE A 130 -17.32 5.34 1.85
C ILE A 130 -15.85 5.10 2.22
N ARG A 131 -15.47 5.55 3.42
CA ARG A 131 -14.09 5.49 3.93
C ARG A 131 -13.95 4.40 4.99
N THR A 132 -12.83 3.69 4.96
CA THR A 132 -12.35 2.90 6.10
C THR A 132 -10.85 3.07 6.30
N THR A 133 -10.36 2.75 7.49
CA THR A 133 -8.94 2.89 7.84
C THR A 133 -8.42 1.59 8.43
N SER A 134 -7.15 1.27 8.17
CA SER A 134 -6.50 0.16 8.86
C SER A 134 -6.36 0.49 10.34
N LYS A 135 -6.63 -0.49 11.21
CA LYS A 135 -6.38 -0.35 12.65
C LYS A 135 -4.88 -0.21 12.99
N ARG A 136 -4.00 -0.64 12.08
CA ARG A 136 -2.54 -0.54 12.22
C ARG A 136 -2.03 0.41 11.16
N GLN A 137 -1.74 1.64 11.57
CA GLN A 137 -1.07 2.65 10.75
C GLN A 137 0.36 2.76 11.26
N ALA A 138 1.34 2.36 10.45
CA ALA A 138 2.74 2.60 10.76
C ALA A 138 3.14 3.92 10.12
N GLN A 139 3.65 4.84 10.92
CA GLN A 139 4.29 6.03 10.39
C GLN A 139 5.68 5.64 9.90
N HIS A 140 6.06 6.16 8.73
CA HIS A 140 7.38 5.91 8.16
C HIS A 140 7.91 7.18 7.52
N THR A 141 9.12 7.56 7.89
CA THR A 141 9.81 8.74 7.38
C THR A 141 11.04 8.32 6.61
N ILE A 142 11.19 8.86 5.41
CA ILE A 142 12.40 8.74 4.59
C ILE A 142 12.97 10.13 4.32
N THR A 143 14.27 10.22 4.10
CA THR A 143 14.85 11.42 3.50
C THR A 143 14.83 11.27 1.98
N LEU A 144 14.20 12.20 1.27
CA LEU A 144 14.11 12.13 -0.18
C LEU A 144 15.49 12.28 -0.79
N GLN A 145 15.86 11.32 -1.63
CA GLN A 145 17.16 11.32 -2.29
C GLN A 145 17.11 12.19 -3.56
N PRO A 146 18.16 12.98 -3.84
CA PRO A 146 18.31 13.69 -5.10
C PRO A 146 18.05 12.75 -6.29
N GLN A 147 17.48 13.28 -7.36
CA GLN A 147 17.11 12.54 -8.59
C GLN A 147 15.92 11.56 -8.46
N SER A 148 15.33 11.36 -7.27
CA SER A 148 14.07 10.62 -7.16
C SER A 148 12.85 11.46 -7.60
N SER A 149 11.80 10.81 -8.09
CA SER A 149 10.55 11.49 -8.48
C SER A 149 9.90 12.24 -7.31
N LEU A 150 9.93 11.66 -6.11
CA LEU A 150 9.45 12.30 -4.89
C LEU A 150 10.30 13.51 -4.49
N TYR A 151 11.61 13.49 -4.75
CA TYR A 151 12.47 14.66 -4.50
C TYR A 151 12.09 15.83 -5.42
N ILE A 152 11.87 15.58 -6.71
CA ILE A 152 11.40 16.61 -7.66
C ILE A 152 10.05 17.16 -7.22
N LEU A 153 9.11 16.28 -6.84
CA LEU A 153 7.83 16.70 -6.26
C LEU A 153 8.04 17.62 -5.04
N GLY A 154 8.93 17.21 -4.13
CA GLY A 154 9.25 18.00 -2.95
C GLY A 154 9.80 19.39 -3.29
N GLN A 155 10.69 19.49 -4.28
CA GLN A 155 11.21 20.78 -4.74
C GLN A 155 10.08 21.68 -5.27
N VAL A 156 9.17 21.13 -6.09
CA VAL A 156 8.04 21.88 -6.65
C VAL A 156 7.11 22.34 -5.55
N ILE A 157 6.73 21.47 -4.61
CA ILE A 157 5.86 21.82 -3.48
C ILE A 157 6.51 22.91 -2.64
N CYS A 158 7.75 22.70 -2.17
CA CYS A 158 8.45 23.63 -1.29
C CYS A 158 8.68 25.00 -1.94
N ALA A 159 9.00 25.04 -3.24
CA ALA A 159 9.09 26.28 -3.98
C ALA A 159 7.75 27.03 -4.00
N ASN A 160 6.64 26.35 -4.33
CA ASN A 160 5.34 27.03 -4.51
C ASN A 160 4.70 27.51 -3.21
N VAL A 161 4.97 26.85 -2.08
CA VAL A 161 4.41 27.28 -0.79
C VAL A 161 5.24 28.36 -0.10
N HIS A 162 6.54 28.46 -0.39
CA HIS A 162 7.43 29.46 0.21
C HIS A 162 7.75 30.66 -0.69
N HIS A 163 7.54 30.56 -2.01
CA HIS A 163 7.60 31.72 -2.91
C HIS A 163 6.36 32.63 -2.84
N ARG A 164 5.26 32.20 -2.20
CA ARG A 164 4.12 33.08 -1.89
C ARG A 164 4.41 33.99 -0.70
N LYS A 165 5.48 34.77 -0.78
CA LYS A 165 5.71 35.94 0.08
C LYS A 165 5.39 37.21 -0.68
#